data_AF-A0AAP0R7T3-F1
#
_entry.id   AF-A0AAP0R7T3-F1
#
_cell.length_a   1.000
_cell.length_b   1.000
_cell.length_c   1.000
_cell.angle_alpha   90.00
_cell.angle_beta   90.00
_cell.angle_gamma   90.00
#
_symmetry.space_group_name_H-M   'P 1'
#
loop_
_entity.id
_entity.type
_entity.pdbx_description
1 polymer ?
#
loop_
_entity_poly.entity_id
_entity_poly.type
_entity_poly.pdbx_seq_one_letter_code
_entity_poly.pdbx_strand_id
1 'polypeptide(L)'
;MAPSFIFPQNLRALEEEHEDGRLYAQTLTDTAALRPSELEEFVKGVSFDLSDKELFCVEEQDVFDRVYSLIRGFSSLTPACKLNLVESLRSNLSVLLPNVDLLSRAPRAQDDDSPVLDRVASHRNAFKIYTFFLFNIILAEESNISSNNNPKAAVSTRKKQPINSWNWEPQRRRILNLIANSLEINLVLLFGSSDPDENYLSFIAKNAFSLFENATLLKDSETKEALCRIIGTCATKYHYTQPSCASILHLIHKYDFVITHMADAVAGAEKKYADGSLANSLIREIGRTNPKDYAKDTVGAENIGRFLVELADRMPKLISINIGVLVPHFGGESYKIRNALVGVLGKLVAKAFKDVEGEVSSKSIRLRTKHAMLEILLERCRDVSAYTRSRVLQVWAELCEEHSVSIGLWNEVAAVAAGRLEDKSAIVRKSALNLLIMMLQHNPFGPQLRIASFEATLEQYKKKLNDLEPDAPSESVLDGLPV
;
A
#
# COMPACT_ATOMS: atom_id res chain seq x y z
N MET A 1 9.98 -13.78 38.80
CA MET A 1 9.75 -13.29 37.43
C MET A 1 10.25 -14.33 36.45
N ALA A 2 9.52 -14.61 35.38
CA ALA A 2 9.97 -15.51 34.33
C ALA A 2 11.16 -14.89 33.55
N PRO A 3 12.01 -15.71 32.91
CA PRO A 3 13.03 -15.23 31.99
C PRO A 3 12.43 -14.35 30.89
N SER A 4 13.11 -13.26 30.55
CA SER A 4 12.61 -12.36 29.51
C SER A 4 12.76 -12.98 28.12
N PHE A 5 11.70 -12.95 27.33
CA PHE A 5 11.72 -13.32 25.92
C PHE A 5 12.22 -12.13 25.09
N ILE A 6 13.37 -12.34 24.45
CA ILE A 6 13.96 -11.42 23.48
C ILE A 6 13.60 -11.95 22.09
N PHE A 7 13.03 -11.08 21.25
CA PHE A 7 12.56 -11.49 19.93
C PHE A 7 13.71 -12.07 19.09
N PRO A 8 13.67 -13.37 18.75
CA PRO A 8 14.76 -14.01 18.04
C PRO A 8 14.62 -13.76 16.52
N GLN A 9 15.72 -13.84 15.79
CA GLN A 9 15.72 -13.62 14.33
C GLN A 9 14.95 -14.70 13.56
N ASN A 10 14.95 -15.93 14.08
CA ASN A 10 14.29 -17.10 13.52
C ASN A 10 13.99 -18.13 14.63
N LEU A 11 13.21 -19.17 14.32
CA LEU A 11 12.82 -20.19 15.30
C LEU A 11 14.02 -20.94 15.92
N ARG A 12 15.10 -21.19 15.15
CA ARG A 12 16.25 -21.95 15.65
C ARG A 12 17.13 -21.17 16.62
N ALA A 13 17.11 -19.84 16.55
CA ALA A 13 17.84 -18.99 17.51
C ALA A 13 17.32 -19.13 18.95
N LEU A 14 16.17 -19.79 19.17
CA LEU A 14 15.72 -20.18 20.52
C LEU A 14 16.42 -21.44 21.06
N GLU A 15 17.22 -22.16 20.28
CA GLU A 15 17.98 -23.33 20.77
C GLU A 15 19.32 -22.93 21.42
N GLU A 16 19.72 -21.65 21.33
CA GLU A 16 20.99 -21.14 21.83
C GLU A 16 20.83 -20.59 23.26
N GLU A 17 21.67 -21.05 24.18
CA GLU A 17 21.78 -20.49 25.52
C GLU A 17 22.56 -19.17 25.47
N HIS A 18 22.06 -18.16 26.17
CA HIS A 18 22.70 -16.84 26.27
C HIS A 18 22.96 -16.48 27.72
N GLU A 19 24.09 -15.80 27.96
CA GLU A 19 24.55 -15.41 29.30
C GLU A 19 23.61 -14.40 30.01
N ASP A 20 22.72 -13.75 29.27
CA ASP A 20 21.80 -12.74 29.80
C ASP A 20 20.52 -13.32 30.43
N GLY A 21 20.42 -14.65 30.53
CA GLY A 21 19.29 -15.32 31.19
C GLY A 21 17.96 -15.14 30.46
N ARG A 22 17.98 -14.89 29.15
CA ARG A 22 16.77 -14.82 28.32
C ARG A 22 16.10 -16.20 28.18
N LEU A 23 14.81 -16.21 27.88
CA LEU A 23 14.06 -17.44 27.63
C LEU A 23 14.55 -18.13 26.34
N TYR A 24 14.93 -19.40 26.43
CA TYR A 24 15.36 -20.26 25.32
C TYR A 24 14.79 -21.67 25.51
N ALA A 25 14.79 -22.50 24.45
CA ALA A 25 14.28 -23.86 24.48
C ALA A 25 15.29 -24.81 25.14
N GLN A 26 14.93 -25.40 26.29
CA GLN A 26 15.80 -26.28 27.06
C GLN A 26 15.51 -27.76 26.79
N THR A 27 14.23 -28.13 26.82
CA THR A 27 13.76 -29.52 26.67
C THR A 27 13.13 -29.72 25.30
N LEU A 28 13.89 -30.30 24.37
CA LEU A 28 13.44 -30.54 23.00
C LEU A 28 12.78 -31.92 22.89
N THR A 29 11.50 -31.95 22.58
CA THR A 29 10.78 -33.20 22.25
C THR A 29 10.78 -33.40 20.73
N ASP A 30 11.32 -34.53 20.27
CA ASP A 30 11.24 -34.90 18.85
C ASP A 30 9.84 -35.41 18.50
N THR A 31 9.01 -34.51 17.97
CA THR A 31 7.63 -34.82 17.58
C THR A 31 7.53 -35.84 16.47
N ALA A 32 8.58 -36.02 15.64
CA ALA A 32 8.58 -37.00 14.56
C ALA A 32 8.87 -38.42 15.05
N ALA A 33 9.51 -38.55 16.22
CA ALA A 33 9.79 -39.84 16.86
C ALA A 33 8.59 -40.39 17.66
N LEU A 34 7.62 -39.53 18.02
CA LEU A 34 6.45 -39.93 18.80
C LEU A 34 5.46 -40.77 17.98
N ARG A 35 4.82 -41.76 18.62
CA ARG A 35 3.70 -42.48 18.00
C ARG A 35 2.51 -41.54 17.83
N PRO A 36 1.63 -41.72 16.82
CA PRO A 36 0.50 -40.82 16.59
C PRO A 36 -0.39 -40.57 17.82
N SER A 37 -0.63 -41.60 18.64
CA SER A 37 -1.40 -41.48 19.88
C SER A 37 -0.69 -40.64 20.95
N GLU A 38 0.63 -40.80 21.08
CA GLU A 38 1.45 -40.04 22.02
C GLU A 38 1.56 -38.58 21.59
N LEU A 39 1.68 -38.33 20.28
CA LEU A 39 1.68 -36.99 19.72
C LEU A 39 0.34 -36.28 19.96
N GLU A 40 -0.79 -36.98 19.77
CA GLU A 40 -2.10 -36.43 20.08
C GLU A 40 -2.29 -36.13 21.56
N GLU A 41 -1.80 -37.00 22.45
CA GLU A 41 -1.82 -36.77 23.90
C GLU A 41 -0.91 -35.60 24.30
N PHE A 42 0.27 -35.51 23.71
CA PHE A 42 1.21 -34.41 23.92
C PHE A 42 0.61 -33.06 23.50
N VAL A 43 0.00 -32.98 22.31
CA VAL A 43 -0.70 -31.77 21.85
C VAL A 43 -1.90 -31.45 22.74
N LYS A 44 -2.68 -32.44 23.16
CA LYS A 44 -3.80 -32.24 24.10
C LYS A 44 -3.32 -31.70 25.44
N GLY A 45 -2.21 -32.21 25.97
CA GLY A 45 -1.59 -31.71 27.21
C GLY A 45 -1.17 -30.25 27.08
N VAL A 46 -0.49 -29.88 26.00
CA VAL A 46 -0.14 -28.48 25.72
C VAL A 46 -1.37 -27.60 25.57
N SER A 47 -2.37 -28.03 24.81
CA SER A 47 -3.63 -27.31 24.66
C SER A 47 -4.40 -27.16 25.98
N PHE A 48 -4.34 -28.17 26.85
CA PHE A 48 -4.95 -28.14 28.17
C PHE A 48 -4.26 -27.11 29.07
N ASP A 49 -2.93 -27.15 29.17
CA ASP A 49 -2.17 -26.18 29.97
C ASP A 49 -2.38 -24.75 29.47
N LEU A 50 -2.38 -24.54 28.15
CA LEU A 50 -2.70 -23.24 27.55
C LEU A 50 -4.14 -22.77 27.80
N SER A 51 -5.06 -23.65 28.18
CA SER A 51 -6.47 -23.29 28.41
C SER A 51 -6.84 -23.18 29.89
N ASP A 52 -6.20 -23.99 30.75
CA ASP A 52 -6.50 -24.11 32.17
C ASP A 52 -5.68 -23.13 33.03
N LYS A 53 -4.43 -22.86 32.62
CA LYS A 53 -3.53 -21.93 33.34
C LYS A 53 -3.81 -20.47 32.98
N GLU A 54 -3.12 -19.56 33.67
CA GLU A 54 -3.20 -18.12 33.41
C GLU A 54 -2.70 -17.76 32.00
N LEU A 55 -3.17 -16.62 31.48
CA LEU A 55 -2.92 -16.16 30.10
C LEU A 55 -1.44 -16.02 29.72
N PHE A 56 -0.54 -15.92 30.69
CA PHE A 56 0.89 -15.79 30.46
C PHE A 56 1.66 -17.09 30.71
N CYS A 57 0.98 -18.22 30.98
CA CYS A 57 1.62 -19.53 31.23
C CYS A 57 2.60 -19.98 30.13
N VAL A 58 2.50 -19.44 28.91
CA VAL A 58 3.45 -19.70 27.83
C VAL A 58 4.88 -19.25 28.14
N GLU A 59 5.08 -18.40 29.17
CA GLU A 59 6.41 -18.03 29.66
C GLU A 59 7.00 -19.03 30.66
N GLU A 60 6.20 -19.99 31.15
CA GLU A 60 6.70 -21.09 31.97
C GLU A 60 7.56 -22.02 31.11
N GLN A 61 8.77 -22.33 31.55
CA GLN A 61 9.77 -23.09 30.77
C GLN A 61 9.20 -24.39 30.18
N ASP A 62 8.45 -25.16 30.98
CA ASP A 62 7.85 -26.42 30.55
C ASP A 62 6.77 -26.24 29.45
N VAL A 63 5.94 -25.21 29.55
CA VAL A 63 4.93 -24.91 28.52
C VAL A 63 5.62 -24.38 27.26
N PHE A 64 6.60 -23.48 27.43
CA PHE A 64 7.38 -22.90 26.35
C PHE A 64 8.10 -23.97 25.52
N ASP A 65 8.82 -24.88 26.17
CA ASP A 65 9.58 -25.98 25.54
C ASP A 65 8.68 -26.91 24.72
N ARG A 66 7.51 -27.26 25.27
CA ARG A 66 6.54 -28.12 24.58
C ARG A 66 5.90 -27.42 23.38
N VAL A 67 5.50 -26.16 23.53
CA VAL A 67 4.98 -25.35 22.41
C VAL A 67 6.04 -25.18 21.32
N TYR A 68 7.27 -24.86 21.71
CA TYR A 68 8.41 -24.75 20.80
C TYR A 68 8.62 -26.04 19.99
N SER A 69 8.67 -27.19 20.68
CA SER A 69 8.86 -28.51 20.06
C SER A 69 7.78 -28.82 19.02
N LEU A 70 6.51 -28.50 19.34
CA LEU A 70 5.40 -28.67 18.40
C LEU A 70 5.51 -27.77 17.16
N ILE A 71 5.95 -26.52 17.32
CA ILE A 71 6.10 -25.58 16.20
C ILE A 71 7.31 -25.95 15.33
N ARG A 72 8.41 -26.37 15.95
CA ARG A 72 9.59 -26.90 15.24
C ARG A 72 9.23 -28.09 14.36
N GLY A 73 8.35 -28.96 14.85
CA GLY A 73 7.82 -30.13 14.13
C GLY A 73 6.51 -29.90 13.38
N PHE A 74 6.06 -28.66 13.19
CA PHE A 74 4.67 -28.36 12.78
C PHE A 74 4.23 -29.06 11.51
N SER A 75 5.12 -29.18 10.51
CA SER A 75 4.83 -29.84 9.22
C SER A 75 4.49 -31.32 9.35
N SER A 76 4.96 -31.99 10.41
CA SER A 76 4.73 -33.41 10.69
C SER A 76 3.45 -33.69 11.47
N LEU A 77 2.82 -32.65 12.03
CA LEU A 77 1.62 -32.78 12.85
C LEU A 77 0.40 -33.22 12.02
N THR A 78 -0.45 -34.05 12.63
CA THR A 78 -1.74 -34.41 12.02
C THR A 78 -2.67 -33.19 11.89
N PRO A 79 -3.62 -33.18 10.95
CA PRO A 79 -4.61 -32.10 10.80
C PRO A 79 -5.29 -31.67 12.11
N ALA A 80 -5.67 -32.64 12.94
CA ALA A 80 -6.31 -32.36 14.24
C ALA A 80 -5.34 -31.73 15.23
N CYS A 81 -4.09 -32.20 15.28
CA CYS A 81 -3.05 -31.62 16.13
C CYS A 81 -2.73 -30.17 15.73
N LYS A 82 -2.60 -29.91 14.42
CA LYS A 82 -2.38 -28.55 13.90
C LYS A 82 -3.51 -27.61 14.33
N LEU A 83 -4.76 -28.04 14.18
CA LEU A 83 -5.93 -27.25 14.55
C LEU A 83 -5.95 -26.94 16.06
N ASN A 84 -5.75 -27.95 16.91
CA ASN A 84 -5.76 -27.77 18.36
C ASN A 84 -4.69 -26.79 18.82
N LEU A 85 -3.45 -26.95 18.35
CA LEU A 85 -2.34 -26.07 18.70
C LEU A 85 -2.61 -24.62 18.25
N VAL A 86 -3.01 -24.44 16.99
CA VAL A 86 -3.26 -23.10 16.43
C VAL A 86 -4.41 -22.41 17.15
N GLU A 87 -5.52 -23.11 17.41
CA GLU A 87 -6.65 -22.51 18.13
C GLU A 87 -6.29 -22.16 19.57
N SER A 88 -5.53 -23.02 20.28
CA SER A 88 -5.07 -22.73 21.65
C SER A 88 -4.21 -21.46 21.69
N LEU A 89 -3.19 -21.34 20.82
CA LEU A 89 -2.32 -20.16 20.77
C LEU A 89 -3.10 -18.90 20.34
N ARG A 90 -3.96 -19.03 19.33
CA ARG A 90 -4.75 -17.93 18.79
C ARG A 90 -5.80 -17.44 19.80
N SER A 91 -6.48 -18.33 20.51
CA SER A 91 -7.43 -17.95 21.57
C SER A 91 -6.73 -17.19 22.69
N ASN A 92 -5.58 -17.69 23.16
CA ASN A 92 -4.83 -17.01 24.21
C ASN A 92 -4.41 -15.60 23.81
N LEU A 93 -3.82 -15.42 22.62
CA LEU A 93 -3.48 -14.09 22.14
C LEU A 93 -4.74 -13.23 22.00
N SER A 94 -5.84 -13.76 21.46
CA SER A 94 -7.10 -13.03 21.31
C SER A 94 -7.71 -12.55 22.64
N VAL A 95 -7.47 -13.27 23.74
CA VAL A 95 -7.89 -12.86 25.09
C VAL A 95 -6.85 -11.92 25.71
N LEU A 96 -5.55 -12.13 25.47
CA LEU A 96 -4.48 -11.28 25.98
C LEU A 96 -4.61 -9.84 25.47
N LEU A 97 -4.89 -9.64 24.17
CA LEU A 97 -4.96 -8.31 23.55
C LEU A 97 -5.88 -7.30 24.29
N PRO A 98 -7.17 -7.58 24.53
CA PRO A 98 -8.04 -6.65 25.26
C PRO A 98 -7.68 -6.52 26.75
N ASN A 99 -7.01 -7.51 27.35
CA ASN A 99 -6.56 -7.42 28.75
C ASN A 99 -5.45 -6.38 28.96
N VAL A 100 -4.66 -6.08 27.92
CA VAL A 100 -3.64 -5.02 27.98
C VAL A 100 -4.28 -3.66 28.30
N ASP A 101 -5.42 -3.33 27.69
CA ASP A 101 -6.09 -2.07 27.97
C ASP A 101 -6.67 -2.03 29.39
N LEU A 102 -7.05 -3.18 29.95
CA LEU A 102 -7.53 -3.26 31.34
C LEU A 102 -6.41 -2.98 32.35
N LEU A 103 -5.15 -3.31 32.03
CA LEU A 103 -4.01 -2.97 32.88
C LEU A 103 -3.88 -1.46 33.10
N SER A 104 -4.23 -0.64 32.09
CA SER A 104 -4.20 0.82 32.20
C SER A 104 -5.25 1.39 33.16
N ARG A 105 -6.33 0.64 33.42
CA ARG A 105 -7.48 1.06 34.24
C ARG A 105 -7.42 0.52 35.67
N ALA A 106 -6.45 -0.34 35.99
CA ALA A 106 -6.30 -0.84 37.34
C ALA A 106 -5.95 0.31 38.30
N PRO A 107 -6.62 0.43 39.46
CA PRO A 107 -6.32 1.48 40.43
C PRO A 107 -4.86 1.33 40.87
N ARG A 108 -4.06 2.39 40.66
CA ARG A 108 -2.71 2.50 41.25
C ARG A 108 -2.89 2.62 42.76
N ALA A 109 -2.81 1.50 43.46
CA ALA A 109 -2.77 1.51 44.90
C ALA A 109 -1.52 2.29 45.32
N GLN A 110 -1.72 3.35 46.10
CA GLN A 110 -0.65 4.07 46.76
C GLN A 110 -0.01 3.10 47.76
N ASP A 111 1.08 2.43 47.35
CA ASP A 111 2.24 2.03 48.18
C ASP A 111 3.03 0.82 47.64
N ASP A 112 2.66 0.18 46.52
CA ASP A 112 3.50 -0.88 45.93
C ASP A 112 3.31 -1.04 44.41
N ASP A 113 4.17 -0.41 43.61
CA ASP A 113 4.16 -0.49 42.13
C ASP A 113 4.74 -1.83 41.60
N SER A 114 5.42 -2.63 42.44
CA SER A 114 6.05 -3.91 42.09
C SER A 114 5.12 -4.93 41.41
N PRO A 115 3.94 -5.29 41.96
CA PRO A 115 3.09 -6.33 41.38
C PRO A 115 2.48 -5.92 40.04
N VAL A 116 2.28 -4.62 39.79
CA VAL A 116 1.78 -4.11 38.51
C VAL A 116 2.86 -4.21 37.44
N LEU A 117 4.11 -3.86 37.77
CA LEU A 117 5.25 -3.98 36.87
C LEU A 117 5.52 -5.43 36.47
N ASP A 118 5.45 -6.36 37.43
CA ASP A 118 5.59 -7.80 37.17
C ASP A 118 4.49 -8.30 36.22
N ARG A 119 3.25 -7.86 36.43
CA ARG A 119 2.12 -8.24 35.57
C ARG A 119 2.28 -7.71 34.15
N VAL A 120 2.74 -6.46 33.98
CA VAL A 120 3.04 -5.88 32.67
C VAL A 120 4.18 -6.64 31.99
N ALA A 121 5.20 -7.04 32.74
CA ALA A 121 6.31 -7.83 32.22
C ALA A 121 5.84 -9.19 31.67
N SER A 122 5.02 -9.94 32.42
CA SER A 122 4.43 -11.21 31.97
C SER A 122 3.50 -11.04 30.76
N HIS A 123 2.68 -9.96 30.73
CA HIS A 123 1.85 -9.66 29.54
C HIS A 123 2.71 -9.38 28.31
N ARG A 124 3.78 -8.60 28.46
CA ARG A 124 4.74 -8.34 27.38
C ARG A 124 5.38 -9.65 26.92
N ASN A 125 5.81 -10.51 27.84
CA ASN A 125 6.45 -11.77 27.52
C ASN A 125 5.52 -12.68 26.71
N ALA A 126 4.32 -12.93 27.23
CA ALA A 126 3.30 -13.74 26.58
C ALA A 126 2.91 -13.16 25.20
N PHE A 127 2.74 -11.84 25.10
CA PHE A 127 2.47 -11.16 23.82
C PHE A 127 3.56 -11.47 22.79
N LYS A 128 4.84 -11.32 23.18
CA LYS A 128 5.97 -11.58 22.30
C LYS A 128 6.01 -13.05 21.86
N ILE A 129 5.86 -13.98 22.81
CA ILE A 129 5.90 -15.43 22.55
C ILE A 129 4.76 -15.86 21.62
N TYR A 130 3.51 -15.48 21.91
CA TYR A 130 2.37 -15.87 21.08
C TYR A 130 2.46 -15.31 19.66
N THR A 131 2.80 -14.02 19.52
CA THR A 131 2.93 -13.41 18.18
C THR A 131 4.07 -14.04 17.38
N PHE A 132 5.21 -14.32 18.03
CA PHE A 132 6.34 -15.02 17.40
C PHE A 132 5.94 -16.43 16.91
N PHE A 133 5.34 -17.23 17.79
CA PHE A 133 4.97 -18.60 17.49
C PHE A 133 3.87 -18.71 16.42
N LEU A 134 2.84 -17.87 16.49
CA LEU A 134 1.79 -17.82 15.47
C LEU A 134 2.34 -17.42 14.09
N PHE A 135 3.28 -16.48 14.02
CA PHE A 135 3.91 -16.12 12.75
C PHE A 135 4.79 -17.27 12.22
N ASN A 136 5.57 -17.93 13.07
CA ASN A 136 6.39 -19.07 12.65
C ASN A 136 5.55 -20.24 12.13
N ILE A 137 4.34 -20.46 12.67
CA ILE A 137 3.39 -21.43 12.11
C ILE A 137 3.01 -21.05 10.66
N ILE A 138 2.77 -19.76 10.38
CA ILE A 138 2.53 -19.30 9.01
C ILE A 138 3.74 -19.61 8.11
N LEU A 139 4.94 -19.25 8.54
CA LEU A 139 6.16 -19.47 7.76
C LEU A 139 6.41 -20.95 7.46
N ALA A 140 6.21 -21.82 8.45
CA ALA A 140 6.38 -23.26 8.31
C ALA A 140 5.40 -23.85 7.29
N GLU A 141 4.11 -23.49 7.38
CA GLU A 141 3.09 -24.04 6.50
C GLU A 141 3.20 -23.49 5.07
N GLU A 142 3.52 -22.21 4.90
CA GLU A 142 3.73 -21.60 3.58
C GLU A 142 4.98 -22.15 2.88
N SER A 143 6.04 -22.45 3.63
CA SER A 143 7.23 -23.12 3.10
C SER A 143 6.91 -24.54 2.62
N ASN A 144 6.10 -25.29 3.39
CA ASN A 144 5.67 -26.65 3.05
C ASN A 144 4.76 -26.69 1.81
N ILE A 145 3.85 -25.74 1.67
CA ILE A 145 3.01 -25.60 0.47
C ILE A 145 3.87 -25.28 -0.76
N SER A 146 4.85 -24.38 -0.61
CA SER A 146 5.76 -24.01 -1.68
C SER A 146 6.64 -25.18 -2.14
N SER A 147 7.10 -26.05 -1.23
CA SER A 147 7.85 -27.27 -1.58
C SER A 147 7.00 -28.36 -2.22
N ASN A 148 5.71 -28.46 -1.88
CA ASN A 148 4.81 -29.47 -2.43
C ASN A 148 4.21 -29.08 -3.79
N ASN A 149 4.25 -27.80 -4.16
CA ASN A 149 3.81 -27.30 -5.46
C ASN A 149 4.85 -27.56 -6.57
N ASN A 150 5.13 -28.85 -6.84
CA ASN A 150 5.61 -29.26 -8.16
C ASN A 150 4.42 -29.26 -9.16
N PRO A 151 4.56 -28.71 -10.38
CA PRO A 151 3.42 -28.34 -11.25
C PRO A 151 2.80 -29.53 -12.01
N LYS A 152 2.56 -30.66 -11.35
CA LYS A 152 1.85 -31.82 -11.90
C LYS A 152 0.84 -32.40 -10.90
N ALA A 153 -0.26 -31.68 -10.65
CA ALA A 153 -1.49 -32.33 -10.22
C ALA A 153 -2.70 -31.49 -10.63
N ALA A 154 -3.40 -32.01 -11.62
CA ALA A 154 -4.59 -31.44 -12.21
C ALA A 154 -5.76 -31.38 -11.22
N VAL A 155 -6.56 -30.33 -11.40
CA VAL A 155 -8.02 -30.23 -11.21
C VAL A 155 -8.66 -31.44 -10.50
N SER A 156 -8.91 -31.29 -9.20
CA SER A 156 -9.76 -32.22 -8.44
C SER A 156 -11.01 -31.49 -7.96
N THR A 157 -12.13 -32.03 -8.39
CA THR A 157 -13.52 -31.64 -8.17
C THR A 157 -13.82 -31.44 -6.69
N ARG A 158 -14.51 -30.34 -6.33
CA ARG A 158 -14.99 -30.02 -4.97
C ARG A 158 -15.84 -31.17 -4.39
N LYS A 159 -15.22 -32.06 -3.63
CA LYS A 159 -15.91 -32.90 -2.63
C LYS A 159 -16.00 -32.13 -1.31
N LYS A 160 -17.16 -32.19 -0.64
CA LYS A 160 -17.34 -31.65 0.71
C LYS A 160 -16.26 -32.25 1.62
N GLN A 161 -15.34 -31.39 2.07
CA GLN A 161 -14.28 -31.74 3.00
C GLN A 161 -14.90 -32.09 4.37
N PRO A 162 -14.40 -33.13 5.07
CA PRO A 162 -14.86 -33.45 6.42
C PRO A 162 -14.60 -32.28 7.39
N ILE A 163 -15.41 -32.20 8.45
CA ILE A 163 -15.40 -31.12 9.46
C ILE A 163 -14.02 -30.94 10.16
N ASN A 164 -13.15 -31.96 10.13
CA ASN A 164 -11.78 -31.93 10.64
C ASN A 164 -10.67 -31.92 9.57
N SER A 165 -10.98 -31.53 8.33
CA SER A 165 -9.95 -31.29 7.32
C SER A 165 -9.14 -30.04 7.69
N TRP A 166 -7.82 -30.15 7.69
CA TRP A 166 -6.93 -29.00 7.87
C TRP A 166 -7.10 -28.05 6.68
N ASN A 167 -7.93 -27.02 6.86
CA ASN A 167 -8.11 -25.95 5.90
C ASN A 167 -7.21 -24.78 6.30
N TRP A 168 -6.07 -24.67 5.64
CA TRP A 168 -5.05 -23.69 5.99
C TRP A 168 -5.47 -22.24 5.72
N GLU A 169 -6.17 -21.96 4.61
CA GLU A 169 -6.44 -20.57 4.21
C GLU A 169 -7.23 -19.77 5.26
N PRO A 170 -8.34 -20.27 5.84
CA PRO A 170 -9.04 -19.55 6.91
C PRO A 170 -8.20 -19.40 8.17
N GLN A 171 -7.35 -20.39 8.48
CA GLN A 171 -6.48 -20.31 9.66
C GLN A 171 -5.41 -19.24 9.49
N ARG A 172 -4.75 -19.19 8.33
CA ARG A 172 -3.83 -18.11 7.96
C ARG A 172 -4.49 -16.74 8.10
N ARG A 173 -5.69 -16.55 7.54
CA ARG A 173 -6.44 -15.27 7.64
C ARG A 173 -6.67 -14.88 9.09
N ARG A 174 -7.12 -15.81 9.94
CA ARG A 174 -7.40 -15.54 11.35
C ARG A 174 -6.14 -15.18 12.13
N ILE A 175 -5.03 -15.86 11.85
CA ILE A 175 -3.74 -15.56 12.48
C ILE A 175 -3.24 -14.17 12.06
N LEU A 176 -3.18 -13.89 10.75
CA LEU A 176 -2.70 -12.61 10.24
C LEU A 176 -3.55 -11.43 10.70
N ASN A 177 -4.87 -11.57 10.74
CA ASN A 177 -5.75 -10.55 11.30
C ASN A 177 -5.50 -10.32 12.79
N LEU A 178 -5.24 -11.39 13.55
CA LEU A 178 -4.92 -11.27 14.96
C LEU A 178 -3.59 -10.55 15.20
N ILE A 179 -2.56 -10.84 14.40
CA ILE A 179 -1.27 -10.13 14.42
C ILE A 179 -1.47 -8.65 13.98
N ALA A 180 -2.28 -8.40 12.96
CA ALA A 180 -2.61 -7.03 12.57
C ALA A 180 -3.32 -6.27 13.70
N ASN A 181 -4.21 -6.92 14.46
CA ASN A 181 -4.87 -6.34 15.63
C ASN A 181 -3.94 -6.18 16.83
N SER A 182 -2.95 -7.07 16.99
CA SER A 182 -1.96 -6.99 18.07
C SER A 182 -1.05 -5.77 17.94
N LEU A 183 -0.91 -5.22 16.72
CA LEU A 183 -0.21 -3.95 16.49
C LEU A 183 -1.08 -2.73 16.83
N GLU A 184 -2.36 -2.89 17.12
CA GLU A 184 -3.29 -1.78 17.37
C GLU A 184 -3.51 -1.47 18.84
N ILE A 185 -3.28 -2.45 19.72
CA ILE A 185 -3.43 -2.27 21.17
C ILE A 185 -2.43 -1.24 21.72
N ASN A 186 -2.58 -0.89 23.00
CA ASN A 186 -1.68 0.03 23.69
C ASN A 186 -0.29 -0.60 23.93
N LEU A 187 0.52 -0.72 22.87
CA LEU A 187 1.88 -1.24 22.96
C LEU A 187 2.80 -0.35 23.80
N VAL A 188 2.49 0.94 23.92
CA VAL A 188 3.24 1.86 24.80
C VAL A 188 3.20 1.39 26.24
N LEU A 189 2.08 0.84 26.69
CA LEU A 189 1.96 0.27 28.03
C LEU A 189 2.83 -0.98 28.21
N LEU A 190 2.93 -1.85 27.21
CA LEU A 190 3.71 -3.08 27.30
C LEU A 190 5.22 -2.82 27.19
N PHE A 191 5.62 -2.00 26.22
CA PHE A 191 7.02 -1.77 25.87
C PHE A 191 7.63 -0.56 26.60
N GLY A 192 6.82 0.34 27.16
CA GLY A 192 7.27 1.55 27.85
C GLY A 192 7.70 2.69 26.93
N SER A 193 7.63 2.49 25.62
CA SER A 193 8.03 3.44 24.57
C SER A 193 6.97 3.54 23.48
N SER A 194 6.92 4.68 22.78
CA SER A 194 6.03 4.89 21.64
C SER A 194 6.29 3.90 20.51
N ASP A 195 7.55 3.56 20.30
CA ASP A 195 7.98 2.54 19.35
C ASP A 195 8.29 1.24 20.11
N PRO A 196 7.66 0.10 19.74
CA PRO A 196 8.00 -1.20 20.30
C PRO A 196 9.46 -1.61 20.07
N ASP A 197 9.86 -2.70 20.72
CA ASP A 197 11.14 -3.38 20.52
C ASP A 197 11.49 -3.53 19.02
N GLU A 198 12.66 -3.03 18.61
CA GLU A 198 13.09 -3.04 17.21
C GLU A 198 13.17 -4.46 16.64
N ASN A 199 13.58 -5.44 17.46
CA ASN A 199 13.63 -6.85 17.03
C ASN A 199 12.22 -7.38 16.73
N TYR A 200 11.21 -6.96 17.50
CA TYR A 200 9.82 -7.31 17.24
C TYR A 200 9.33 -6.72 15.92
N LEU A 201 9.48 -5.40 15.74
CA LEU A 201 9.03 -4.71 14.52
C LEU A 201 9.74 -5.25 13.28
N SER A 202 11.05 -5.46 13.37
CA SER A 202 11.87 -6.02 12.30
C SER A 202 11.41 -7.43 11.93
N PHE A 203 11.16 -8.31 12.92
CA PHE A 203 10.66 -9.66 12.67
C PHE A 203 9.27 -9.64 12.01
N ILE A 204 8.32 -8.85 12.53
CA ILE A 204 6.97 -8.78 11.98
C ILE A 204 6.98 -8.21 10.56
N ALA A 205 7.67 -7.09 10.34
CA ALA A 205 7.72 -6.43 9.04
C ALA A 205 8.42 -7.32 8.00
N LYS A 206 9.59 -7.87 8.31
CA LYS A 206 10.36 -8.73 7.40
C LYS A 206 9.54 -9.93 6.93
N ASN A 207 8.89 -10.63 7.87
CA ASN A 207 8.11 -11.81 7.54
C ASN A 207 6.79 -11.46 6.84
N ALA A 208 6.19 -10.31 7.14
CA ALA A 208 5.05 -9.82 6.36
C ALA A 208 5.45 -9.50 4.91
N PHE A 209 6.60 -8.85 4.69
CA PHE A 209 7.13 -8.59 3.36
C PHE A 209 7.45 -9.87 2.59
N SER A 210 8.03 -10.90 3.24
CA SER A 210 8.30 -12.18 2.56
C SER A 210 7.01 -12.87 2.08
N LEU A 211 5.89 -12.70 2.78
CA LEU A 211 4.60 -13.26 2.34
C LEU A 211 4.06 -12.58 1.07
N PHE A 212 4.46 -11.34 0.79
CA PHE A 212 4.14 -10.68 -0.49
C PHE A 212 4.90 -11.28 -1.68
N GLU A 213 5.93 -12.09 -1.48
CA GLU A 213 6.63 -12.77 -2.58
C GLU A 213 5.78 -13.89 -3.22
N ASN A 214 4.69 -14.30 -2.57
CA ASN A 214 3.81 -15.36 -3.07
C ASN A 214 2.48 -14.81 -3.63
N ALA A 215 2.38 -14.72 -4.96
CA ALA A 215 1.19 -14.24 -5.66
C ALA A 215 -0.11 -15.00 -5.33
N THR A 216 -0.03 -16.27 -4.91
CA THR A 216 -1.24 -17.05 -4.56
C THR A 216 -1.88 -16.58 -3.28
N LEU A 217 -1.08 -16.11 -2.31
CA LEU A 217 -1.56 -15.56 -1.03
C LEU A 217 -2.31 -14.25 -1.24
N LEU A 218 -1.84 -13.44 -2.18
CA LEU A 218 -2.39 -12.10 -2.43
C LEU A 218 -3.73 -12.11 -3.18
N LYS A 219 -4.14 -13.26 -3.73
CA LYS A 219 -5.49 -13.46 -4.31
C LYS A 219 -6.58 -13.44 -3.25
N ASP A 220 -6.24 -13.77 -2.01
CA ASP A 220 -7.17 -13.78 -0.89
C ASP A 220 -7.24 -12.37 -0.26
N SER A 221 -8.37 -11.68 -0.47
CA SER A 221 -8.51 -10.27 -0.10
C SER A 221 -8.31 -10.03 1.40
N GLU A 222 -8.77 -10.93 2.27
CA GLU A 222 -8.63 -10.79 3.72
C GLU A 222 -7.18 -10.99 4.17
N THR A 223 -6.48 -11.99 3.61
CA THR A 223 -5.04 -12.19 3.84
C THR A 223 -4.26 -10.95 3.37
N LYS A 224 -4.54 -10.47 2.16
CA LYS A 224 -3.92 -9.27 1.60
C LYS A 224 -4.15 -8.06 2.51
N GLU A 225 -5.38 -7.81 2.94
CA GLU A 225 -5.73 -6.67 3.79
C GLU A 225 -5.00 -6.73 5.14
N ALA A 226 -4.94 -7.91 5.77
CA ALA A 226 -4.19 -8.10 7.01
C ALA A 226 -2.69 -7.79 6.84
N LEU A 227 -2.08 -8.27 5.76
CA LEU A 227 -0.67 -7.97 5.44
C LEU A 227 -0.44 -6.49 5.19
N CYS A 228 -1.30 -5.84 4.40
CA CYS A 228 -1.25 -4.40 4.15
C CYS A 228 -1.35 -3.60 5.45
N ARG A 229 -2.23 -4.01 6.37
CA ARG A 229 -2.36 -3.40 7.70
C ARG A 229 -1.08 -3.58 8.52
N ILE A 230 -0.50 -4.78 8.55
CA ILE A 230 0.74 -5.04 9.30
C ILE A 230 1.86 -4.12 8.84
N ILE A 231 2.19 -4.12 7.53
CA ILE A 231 3.29 -3.30 7.02
C ILE A 231 2.99 -1.80 7.13
N GLY A 232 1.72 -1.41 6.93
CA GLY A 232 1.28 -0.03 7.08
C GLY A 232 1.45 0.48 8.51
N THR A 233 0.98 -0.29 9.49
CA THR A 233 1.11 0.05 10.92
C THR A 233 2.57 0.12 11.36
N CYS A 234 3.41 -0.86 10.96
CA CYS A 234 4.85 -0.81 11.26
C CYS A 234 5.49 0.45 10.66
N ALA A 235 5.21 0.76 9.39
CA ALA A 235 5.86 1.83 8.66
C ALA A 235 5.49 3.24 9.15
N THR A 236 4.23 3.46 9.57
CA THR A 236 3.75 4.80 9.98
C THR A 236 3.64 4.91 11.51
N LYS A 237 2.71 4.20 12.15
CA LYS A 237 2.43 4.31 13.59
C LYS A 237 3.66 4.07 14.46
N TYR A 238 4.54 3.16 14.05
CA TYR A 238 5.77 2.79 14.76
C TYR A 238 7.05 3.22 14.03
N HIS A 239 6.94 4.18 13.12
CA HIS A 239 8.07 4.88 12.49
C HIS A 239 9.12 3.95 11.83
N TYR A 240 8.76 2.71 11.48
CA TYR A 240 9.63 1.77 10.77
C TYR A 240 9.67 2.08 9.25
N THR A 241 9.68 3.36 8.91
CA THR A 241 9.41 3.89 7.57
C THR A 241 10.52 3.55 6.58
N GLN A 242 11.78 3.78 6.96
CA GLN A 242 12.92 3.62 6.03
C GLN A 242 13.14 2.14 5.62
N PRO A 243 13.15 1.15 6.54
CA PRO A 243 13.25 -0.25 6.16
C PRO A 243 12.02 -0.73 5.36
N SER A 244 10.83 -0.22 5.69
CA SER A 244 9.60 -0.53 4.95
C SER A 244 9.66 0.02 3.53
N CYS A 245 10.15 1.26 3.35
CA CYS A 245 10.36 1.89 2.05
C CYS A 245 11.30 1.04 1.18
N ALA A 246 12.44 0.63 1.72
CA ALA A 246 13.39 -0.22 1.01
C ALA A 246 12.78 -1.58 0.61
N SER A 247 12.02 -2.21 1.51
CA SER A 247 11.36 -3.50 1.24
C SER A 247 10.27 -3.40 0.18
N ILE A 248 9.46 -2.34 0.22
CA ILE A 248 8.43 -2.05 -0.79
C ILE A 248 9.07 -1.87 -2.17
N LEU A 249 10.12 -1.03 -2.27
CA LEU A 249 10.82 -0.81 -3.54
C LEU A 249 11.46 -2.09 -4.05
N HIS A 250 12.11 -2.87 -3.18
CA HIS A 250 12.67 -4.16 -3.55
C HIS A 250 11.62 -5.10 -4.17
N LEU A 251 10.46 -5.23 -3.51
CA LEU A 251 9.36 -6.07 -4.00
C LEU A 251 8.81 -5.56 -5.34
N ILE A 252 8.63 -4.25 -5.52
CA ILE A 252 8.13 -3.66 -6.77
C ILE A 252 9.11 -3.89 -7.93
N HIS A 253 10.42 -3.74 -7.69
CA HIS A 253 11.43 -4.02 -8.72
C HIS A 253 11.43 -5.50 -9.13
N LYS A 254 11.15 -6.42 -8.20
CA LYS A 254 11.24 -7.87 -8.42
C LYS A 254 9.95 -8.51 -8.95
N TYR A 255 8.79 -8.02 -8.52
CA TYR A 255 7.49 -8.64 -8.78
C TYR A 255 6.48 -7.62 -9.32
N ASP A 256 5.82 -7.92 -10.45
CA ASP A 256 4.83 -7.04 -11.05
C ASP A 256 3.44 -7.14 -10.39
N PHE A 257 3.12 -8.31 -9.85
CA PHE A 257 1.83 -8.59 -9.21
C PHE A 257 1.66 -7.87 -7.86
N VAL A 258 2.75 -7.44 -7.20
CA VAL A 258 2.66 -6.76 -5.89
C VAL A 258 2.30 -5.28 -5.99
N ILE A 259 2.39 -4.66 -7.17
CA ILE A 259 2.33 -3.20 -7.36
C ILE A 259 1.05 -2.61 -6.76
N THR A 260 -0.11 -3.17 -7.09
CA THR A 260 -1.40 -2.69 -6.60
C THR A 260 -1.55 -2.93 -5.11
N HIS A 261 -1.00 -4.03 -4.59
CA HIS A 261 -1.04 -4.38 -3.17
C HIS A 261 -0.17 -3.44 -2.34
N MET A 262 1.01 -3.06 -2.83
CA MET A 262 1.86 -2.05 -2.19
C MET A 262 1.18 -0.68 -2.19
N ALA A 263 0.50 -0.31 -3.29
CA ALA A 263 -0.26 0.94 -3.35
C ALA A 263 -1.43 0.95 -2.36
N ASP A 264 -2.13 -0.18 -2.21
CA ASP A 264 -3.19 -0.36 -1.21
C ASP A 264 -2.65 -0.24 0.22
N ALA A 265 -1.47 -0.82 0.53
CA ALA A 265 -0.86 -0.73 1.84
C ALA A 265 -0.48 0.71 2.22
N VAL A 266 0.15 1.43 1.30
CA VAL A 266 0.56 2.83 1.52
C VAL A 266 -0.66 3.74 1.69
N ALA A 267 -1.66 3.61 0.81
CA ALA A 267 -2.89 4.40 0.90
C ALA A 267 -3.74 4.04 2.13
N GLY A 268 -3.78 2.76 2.49
CA GLY A 268 -4.47 2.30 3.70
C GLY A 268 -3.85 2.84 4.98
N ALA A 269 -2.52 2.90 5.04
CA ALA A 269 -1.79 3.49 6.17
C ALA A 269 -2.06 5.00 6.29
N GLU A 270 -1.97 5.75 5.19
CA GLU A 270 -2.26 7.20 5.19
C GLU A 270 -3.70 7.48 5.63
N LYS A 271 -4.67 6.75 5.06
CA LYS A 271 -6.08 6.91 5.43
C LYS A 271 -6.35 6.60 6.90
N LYS A 272 -5.67 5.60 7.46
CA LYS A 272 -5.89 5.15 8.84
C LYS A 272 -5.23 6.06 9.87
N TYR A 273 -4.02 6.52 9.60
CA TYR A 273 -3.19 7.26 10.57
C TYR A 273 -3.08 8.75 10.29
N ALA A 274 -3.66 9.24 9.18
CA ALA A 274 -3.46 10.59 8.66
C ALA A 274 -1.97 10.93 8.49
N ASP A 275 -1.14 9.91 8.22
CA ASP A 275 0.31 10.04 8.08
C ASP A 275 0.76 9.63 6.68
N GLY A 276 1.21 10.62 5.91
CA GLY A 276 1.77 10.44 4.57
C GLY A 276 3.27 10.13 4.53
N SER A 277 3.94 9.92 5.67
CA SER A 277 5.39 9.73 5.79
C SER A 277 5.94 8.64 4.87
N LEU A 278 5.29 7.47 4.83
CA LEU A 278 5.68 6.35 3.98
C LEU A 278 5.57 6.69 2.49
N ALA A 279 4.43 7.23 2.06
CA ALA A 279 4.23 7.64 0.67
C ALA A 279 5.26 8.70 0.25
N ASN A 280 5.45 9.72 1.09
CA ASN A 280 6.42 10.77 0.88
C ASN A 280 7.86 10.23 0.75
N SER A 281 8.22 9.25 1.58
CA SER A 281 9.55 8.62 1.55
C SER A 281 9.75 7.82 0.26
N LEU A 282 8.75 7.03 -0.16
CA LEU A 282 8.76 6.29 -1.42
C LEU A 282 8.90 7.22 -2.64
N ILE A 283 8.09 8.29 -2.69
CA ILE A 283 8.14 9.26 -3.80
C ILE A 283 9.50 9.96 -3.85
N ARG A 284 10.06 10.32 -2.70
CA ARG A 284 11.39 10.95 -2.63
C ARG A 284 12.50 9.99 -3.04
N GLU A 285 12.43 8.72 -2.64
CA GLU A 285 13.41 7.70 -3.03
C GLU A 285 13.40 7.50 -4.54
N ILE A 286 12.20 7.30 -5.13
CA ILE A 286 12.02 7.22 -6.59
C ILE A 286 12.52 8.49 -7.28
N GLY A 287 12.20 9.66 -6.74
CA GLY A 287 12.63 10.96 -7.26
C GLY A 287 14.15 11.14 -7.26
N ARG A 288 14.86 10.57 -6.28
CA ARG A 288 16.33 10.64 -6.15
C ARG A 288 17.07 9.61 -7.00
N THR A 289 16.41 8.55 -7.46
CA THR A 289 17.02 7.55 -8.34
C THR A 289 17.59 8.22 -9.59
N ASN A 290 18.79 7.81 -10.01
CA ASN A 290 19.39 8.36 -11.23
C ASN A 290 18.56 7.93 -12.45
N PRO A 291 18.10 8.85 -13.32
CA PRO A 291 17.31 8.50 -14.50
C PRO A 291 17.98 7.46 -15.43
N LYS A 292 19.32 7.35 -15.40
CA LYS A 292 20.08 6.35 -16.16
C LYS A 292 19.85 4.91 -15.66
N ASP A 293 19.52 4.72 -14.39
CA ASP A 293 19.32 3.38 -13.83
C ASP A 293 18.01 2.77 -14.36
N TYR A 294 16.98 3.59 -14.59
CA TYR A 294 15.73 3.16 -15.24
C TYR A 294 15.88 2.81 -16.72
N ALA A 295 16.97 3.23 -17.38
CA ALA A 295 17.27 2.80 -18.73
C ALA A 295 17.91 1.39 -18.74
N LYS A 296 18.62 1.01 -17.67
CA LYS A 296 19.23 -0.31 -17.50
C LYS A 296 18.22 -1.34 -17.04
N ASP A 297 17.43 -1.03 -16.01
CA ASP A 297 16.39 -1.91 -15.46
C ASP A 297 15.01 -1.55 -16.05
N THR A 298 14.75 -2.04 -17.27
CA THR A 298 13.51 -1.70 -17.97
C THR A 298 12.26 -2.35 -17.36
N VAL A 299 12.39 -3.46 -16.64
CA VAL A 299 11.26 -4.13 -15.97
C VAL A 299 10.93 -3.40 -14.67
N GLY A 300 11.95 -3.12 -13.84
CA GLY A 300 11.76 -2.31 -12.64
C GLY A 300 11.24 -0.91 -12.95
N ALA A 301 11.71 -0.28 -14.03
CA ALA A 301 11.19 1.01 -14.50
C ALA A 301 9.69 0.96 -14.84
N GLU A 302 9.22 -0.14 -15.45
CA GLU A 302 7.80 -0.33 -15.74
C GLU A 302 6.98 -0.49 -14.46
N ASN A 303 7.47 -1.31 -13.53
CA ASN A 303 6.80 -1.58 -12.27
C ASN A 303 6.71 -0.34 -11.38
N ILE A 304 7.81 0.39 -11.24
CA ILE A 304 7.85 1.70 -10.55
C ILE A 304 6.89 2.68 -11.23
N GLY A 305 6.88 2.71 -12.55
CA GLY A 305 5.96 3.55 -13.30
C GLY A 305 4.49 3.26 -12.99
N ARG A 306 4.09 1.98 -13.03
CA ARG A 306 2.74 1.55 -12.65
C ARG A 306 2.43 1.90 -11.19
N PHE A 307 3.37 1.68 -10.28
CA PHE A 307 3.21 2.03 -8.86
C PHE A 307 2.93 3.52 -8.66
N LEU A 308 3.67 4.41 -9.32
CA LEU A 308 3.43 5.86 -9.24
C LEU A 308 2.03 6.24 -9.73
N VAL A 309 1.54 5.63 -10.81
CA VAL A 309 0.18 5.87 -11.32
C VAL A 309 -0.87 5.38 -10.32
N GLU A 310 -0.66 4.21 -9.71
CA GLU A 310 -1.53 3.67 -8.66
C GLU A 310 -1.58 4.57 -7.42
N LEU A 311 -0.44 5.16 -7.01
CA LEU A 311 -0.39 6.13 -5.91
C LEU A 311 -1.08 7.46 -6.30
N ALA A 312 -0.88 7.95 -7.52
CA ALA A 312 -1.53 9.17 -8.01
C ALA A 312 -3.05 9.04 -8.06
N ASP A 313 -3.54 7.84 -8.34
CA ASP A 313 -4.98 7.55 -8.30
C ASP A 313 -5.49 7.53 -6.84
N ARG A 314 -4.81 6.85 -5.90
CA ARG A 314 -5.30 6.72 -4.51
C ARG A 314 -5.07 7.96 -3.64
N MET A 315 -3.94 8.64 -3.80
CA MET A 315 -3.48 9.75 -2.96
C MET A 315 -3.06 10.98 -3.80
N PRO A 316 -3.98 11.55 -4.61
CA PRO A 316 -3.65 12.63 -5.55
C PRO A 316 -3.09 13.88 -4.85
N LYS A 317 -3.59 14.23 -3.66
CA LYS A 317 -3.09 15.38 -2.88
C LYS A 317 -1.61 15.24 -2.53
N LEU A 318 -1.24 14.09 -1.97
CA LEU A 318 0.12 13.81 -1.52
C LEU A 318 1.10 13.77 -2.70
N ILE A 319 0.72 13.10 -3.79
CA ILE A 319 1.53 13.04 -5.01
C ILE A 319 1.69 14.43 -5.63
N SER A 320 0.63 15.25 -5.65
CA SER A 320 0.68 16.62 -6.18
C SER A 320 1.68 17.51 -5.41
N ILE A 321 1.72 17.41 -4.08
CA ILE A 321 2.68 18.17 -3.24
C ILE A 321 4.13 17.77 -3.56
N ASN A 322 4.37 16.49 -3.87
CA ASN A 322 5.71 15.98 -4.15
C ASN A 322 6.05 15.93 -5.65
N ILE A 323 5.19 16.43 -6.54
CA ILE A 323 5.37 16.24 -7.99
C ILE A 323 6.71 16.81 -8.49
N GLY A 324 7.21 17.86 -7.85
CA GLY A 324 8.47 18.52 -8.20
C GLY A 324 9.68 17.59 -8.19
N VAL A 325 9.72 16.55 -7.33
CA VAL A 325 10.84 15.59 -7.33
C VAL A 325 10.76 14.56 -8.46
N LEU A 326 9.59 14.41 -9.07
CA LEU A 326 9.35 13.45 -10.16
C LEU A 326 9.53 14.10 -11.55
N VAL A 327 9.27 15.39 -11.69
CA VAL A 327 9.39 16.14 -12.97
C VAL A 327 10.76 15.95 -13.67
N PRO A 328 11.91 15.97 -12.98
CA PRO A 328 13.22 15.79 -13.64
C PRO A 328 13.34 14.49 -14.45
N HIS A 329 12.58 13.45 -14.10
CA HIS A 329 12.59 12.18 -14.81
C HIS A 329 12.00 12.25 -16.23
N PHE A 330 11.28 13.32 -16.59
CA PHE A 330 10.92 13.58 -18.00
C PHE A 330 12.13 13.80 -18.90
N GLY A 331 13.27 14.23 -18.35
CA GLY A 331 14.53 14.35 -19.07
C GLY A 331 15.31 13.03 -19.20
N GLY A 332 14.83 11.95 -18.57
CA GLY A 332 15.48 10.64 -18.58
C GLY A 332 15.28 9.86 -19.88
N GLU A 333 16.17 8.90 -20.15
CA GLU A 333 16.15 8.07 -21.37
C GLU A 333 15.00 7.05 -21.38
N SER A 334 14.59 6.54 -20.21
CA SER A 334 13.54 5.52 -20.08
C SER A 334 12.16 6.08 -20.42
N TYR A 335 11.66 5.75 -21.62
CA TYR A 335 10.31 6.15 -22.02
C TYR A 335 9.22 5.55 -21.12
N LYS A 336 9.49 4.44 -20.41
CA LYS A 336 8.54 3.82 -19.47
C LYS A 336 8.26 4.72 -18.27
N ILE A 337 9.31 5.32 -17.70
CA ILE A 337 9.16 6.32 -16.64
C ILE A 337 8.46 7.57 -17.18
N ARG A 338 8.86 8.08 -18.36
CA ARG A 338 8.16 9.23 -18.97
C ARG A 338 6.67 8.95 -19.19
N ASN A 339 6.32 7.75 -19.68
CA ASN A 339 4.93 7.32 -19.84
C ASN A 339 4.16 7.25 -18.51
N ALA A 340 4.83 6.77 -17.46
CA ALA A 340 4.24 6.72 -16.13
C ALA A 340 3.96 8.12 -15.58
N LEU A 341 4.90 9.06 -15.73
CA LEU A 341 4.70 10.44 -15.33
C LEU A 341 3.56 11.10 -16.10
N VAL A 342 3.43 10.84 -17.40
CA VAL A 342 2.25 11.26 -18.19
C VAL A 342 0.96 10.73 -17.57
N GLY A 343 0.94 9.45 -17.15
CA GLY A 343 -0.19 8.86 -16.43
C GLY A 343 -0.46 9.51 -15.08
N VAL A 344 0.59 9.79 -14.29
CA VAL A 344 0.49 10.51 -13.01
C VAL A 344 -0.13 11.89 -13.23
N LEU A 345 0.38 12.68 -14.18
CA LEU A 345 -0.18 14.00 -14.49
C LEU A 345 -1.65 13.91 -14.90
N GLY A 346 -2.02 12.94 -15.74
CA GLY A 346 -3.41 12.67 -16.11
C GLY A 346 -4.30 12.45 -14.89
N LYS A 347 -3.91 11.54 -13.98
CA LYS A 347 -4.64 11.27 -12.73
C LYS A 347 -4.78 12.49 -11.83
N LEU A 348 -3.70 13.26 -11.68
CA LEU A 348 -3.72 14.47 -10.86
C LEU A 348 -4.63 15.54 -11.44
N VAL A 349 -4.55 15.80 -12.75
CA VAL A 349 -5.41 16.77 -13.46
C VAL A 349 -6.88 16.39 -13.33
N ALA A 350 -7.21 15.12 -13.53
CA ALA A 350 -8.58 14.60 -13.43
C ALA A 350 -9.16 14.70 -12.01
N LYS A 351 -8.32 14.50 -10.99
CA LYS A 351 -8.75 14.53 -9.57
C LYS A 351 -8.59 15.89 -8.90
N ALA A 352 -7.89 16.86 -9.51
CA ALA A 352 -7.64 18.19 -8.95
C ALA A 352 -8.90 19.01 -8.61
N PHE A 353 -10.09 18.59 -9.09
CA PHE A 353 -11.37 19.31 -8.94
C PHE A 353 -12.46 18.52 -8.21
N LYS A 354 -12.20 17.29 -7.74
CA LYS A 354 -13.23 16.51 -7.05
C LYS A 354 -13.43 16.95 -5.58
N ASP A 355 -12.48 17.69 -5.01
CA ASP A 355 -12.57 18.26 -3.66
C ASP A 355 -12.79 19.78 -3.69
N VAL A 356 -14.07 20.18 -3.63
CA VAL A 356 -14.52 21.58 -3.72
C VAL A 356 -14.34 22.35 -2.40
N GLU A 357 -14.05 21.67 -1.29
CA GLU A 357 -13.85 22.31 0.02
C GLU A 357 -12.42 22.81 0.18
N GLY A 358 -12.23 24.13 0.23
CA GLY A 358 -10.95 24.76 0.56
C GLY A 358 -10.94 26.27 0.34
N GLU A 359 -10.09 26.98 1.08
CA GLU A 359 -9.94 28.43 1.04
C GLU A 359 -9.54 28.95 -0.36
N VAL A 360 -9.89 30.21 -0.68
CA VAL A 360 -9.67 30.82 -2.00
C VAL A 360 -8.20 30.79 -2.44
N SER A 361 -7.25 31.00 -1.51
CA SER A 361 -5.81 30.93 -1.78
C SER A 361 -5.38 29.52 -2.24
N SER A 362 -5.88 28.48 -1.55
CA SER A 362 -5.62 27.07 -1.90
C SER A 362 -6.17 26.71 -3.30
N LYS A 363 -7.27 27.36 -3.72
CA LYS A 363 -7.88 27.15 -5.04
C LYS A 363 -7.02 27.72 -6.16
N SER A 364 -6.43 28.90 -5.97
CA SER A 364 -5.55 29.56 -6.95
C SER A 364 -4.27 28.75 -7.21
N ILE A 365 -3.61 28.28 -6.15
CA ILE A 365 -2.40 27.44 -6.27
C ILE A 365 -2.72 26.14 -7.03
N ARG A 366 -3.81 25.46 -6.67
CA ARG A 366 -4.25 24.23 -7.36
C ARG A 366 -4.51 24.45 -8.85
N LEU A 367 -5.15 25.55 -9.22
CA LEU A 367 -5.40 25.91 -10.62
C LEU A 367 -4.10 26.11 -11.40
N ARG A 368 -3.13 26.82 -10.82
CA ARG A 368 -1.81 27.01 -11.44
C ARG A 368 -1.08 25.69 -11.63
N THR A 369 -1.08 24.83 -10.61
CA THR A 369 -0.47 23.50 -10.71
C THR A 369 -1.14 22.66 -11.80
N LYS A 370 -2.49 22.66 -11.88
CA LYS A 370 -3.21 21.97 -12.96
C LYS A 370 -2.79 22.49 -14.34
N HIS A 371 -2.73 23.80 -14.49
CA HIS A 371 -2.34 24.41 -15.77
C HIS A 371 -0.93 24.01 -16.18
N ALA A 372 0.04 24.09 -15.27
CA ALA A 372 1.41 23.64 -15.52
C ALA A 372 1.48 22.15 -15.93
N MET A 373 0.68 21.28 -15.31
CA MET A 373 0.60 19.86 -15.70
C MET A 373 0.04 19.69 -17.12
N LEU A 374 -0.98 20.47 -17.49
CA LEU A 374 -1.56 20.46 -18.85
C LEU A 374 -0.57 20.98 -19.89
N GLU A 375 0.21 22.03 -19.58
CA GLU A 375 1.28 22.53 -20.45
C GLU A 375 2.36 21.47 -20.69
N ILE A 376 2.78 20.77 -19.63
CA ILE A 376 3.73 19.65 -19.76
C ILE A 376 3.13 18.58 -20.70
N LEU A 377 1.86 18.20 -20.51
CA LEU A 377 1.20 17.24 -21.40
C LEU A 377 1.17 17.71 -22.85
N LEU A 378 0.90 19.00 -23.13
CA LEU A 378 0.95 19.55 -24.48
C LEU A 378 2.35 19.48 -25.10
N GLU A 379 3.38 19.83 -24.32
CA GLU A 379 4.77 19.76 -24.77
C GLU A 379 5.17 18.32 -25.13
N ARG A 380 4.79 17.35 -24.28
CA ARG A 380 5.13 15.93 -24.45
C ARG A 380 4.43 15.25 -25.64
N CYS A 381 3.47 15.89 -26.31
CA CYS A 381 2.97 15.44 -27.62
C CYS A 381 4.07 15.42 -28.71
N ARG A 382 5.22 16.05 -28.45
CA ARG A 382 6.41 16.09 -29.30
C ARG A 382 7.59 15.30 -28.71
N ASP A 383 7.37 14.40 -27.74
CA ASP A 383 8.43 13.55 -27.17
C ASP A 383 9.17 12.75 -28.24
N VAL A 384 10.46 12.51 -28.02
CA VAL A 384 11.31 11.74 -28.94
C VAL A 384 10.83 10.30 -29.14
N SER A 385 10.18 9.71 -28.13
CA SER A 385 9.63 8.36 -28.19
C SER A 385 8.21 8.37 -28.75
N ALA A 386 7.96 7.56 -29.78
CA ALA A 386 6.61 7.32 -30.29
C ALA A 386 5.68 6.72 -29.22
N TYR A 387 6.19 5.93 -28.28
CA TYR A 387 5.41 5.37 -27.18
C TYR A 387 4.93 6.45 -26.21
N THR A 388 5.76 7.44 -25.92
CA THR A 388 5.39 8.56 -25.03
C THR A 388 4.40 9.48 -25.71
N ARG A 389 4.62 9.84 -26.98
CA ARG A 389 3.64 10.62 -27.76
C ARG A 389 2.28 9.94 -27.82
N SER A 390 2.24 8.63 -28.08
CA SER A 390 1.00 7.84 -28.06
C SER A 390 0.34 7.85 -26.68
N ARG A 391 1.11 7.66 -25.59
CA ARG A 391 0.58 7.68 -24.22
C ARG A 391 0.01 9.06 -23.84
N VAL A 392 0.65 10.15 -24.24
CA VAL A 392 0.16 11.52 -23.98
C VAL A 392 -1.19 11.74 -24.65
N LEU A 393 -1.34 11.33 -25.91
CA LEU A 393 -2.62 11.43 -26.63
C LEU A 393 -3.71 10.58 -26.00
N GLN A 394 -3.38 9.40 -25.47
CA GLN A 394 -4.31 8.57 -24.69
C GLN A 394 -4.75 9.28 -23.41
N VAL A 395 -3.83 9.89 -22.66
CA VAL A 395 -4.18 10.64 -21.45
C VAL A 395 -5.05 11.85 -21.76
N TRP A 396 -4.81 12.58 -22.85
CA TRP A 396 -5.74 13.62 -23.30
C TRP A 396 -7.14 13.09 -23.59
N ALA A 397 -7.23 11.89 -24.17
CA ALA A 397 -8.50 11.25 -24.47
C ALA A 397 -9.25 10.87 -23.16
N GLU A 398 -8.53 10.28 -22.19
CA GLU A 398 -9.03 10.02 -20.83
C GLU A 398 -9.51 11.32 -20.15
N LEU A 399 -8.77 12.44 -20.29
CA LEU A 399 -9.17 13.74 -19.72
C LEU A 399 -10.41 14.35 -20.38
N CYS A 400 -10.61 14.13 -21.69
CA CYS A 400 -11.83 14.53 -22.38
C CYS A 400 -13.04 13.75 -21.86
N GLU A 401 -12.90 12.42 -21.71
CA GLU A 401 -13.92 11.53 -21.16
C GLU A 401 -14.28 11.90 -19.72
N GLU A 402 -13.27 12.22 -18.88
CA GLU A 402 -13.47 12.70 -17.51
C GLU A 402 -13.87 14.19 -17.42
N HIS A 403 -14.18 14.86 -18.54
CA HIS A 403 -14.57 16.28 -18.60
C HIS A 403 -13.62 17.23 -17.86
N SER A 404 -12.33 16.91 -17.88
CA SER A 404 -11.30 17.56 -17.06
C SER A 404 -10.46 18.60 -17.84
N VAL A 405 -10.64 18.69 -19.16
CA VAL A 405 -9.98 19.65 -20.04
C VAL A 405 -10.66 21.02 -19.99
N SER A 406 -9.89 22.06 -19.65
CA SER A 406 -10.38 23.44 -19.65
C SER A 406 -10.78 23.91 -21.05
N ILE A 407 -11.90 24.62 -21.18
CA ILE A 407 -12.46 25.05 -22.49
C ILE A 407 -11.42 25.78 -23.38
N GLY A 408 -10.55 26.61 -22.79
CA GLY A 408 -9.52 27.35 -23.52
C GLY A 408 -8.45 26.48 -24.19
N LEU A 409 -8.27 25.22 -23.78
CA LEU A 409 -7.29 24.30 -24.35
C LEU A 409 -7.86 23.43 -25.47
N TRP A 410 -9.18 23.40 -25.67
CA TRP A 410 -9.80 22.50 -26.64
C TRP A 410 -9.28 22.70 -28.06
N ASN A 411 -9.15 23.95 -28.50
CA ASN A 411 -8.64 24.24 -29.84
C ASN A 411 -7.17 23.83 -30.01
N GLU A 412 -6.35 24.05 -28.98
CA GLU A 412 -4.94 23.67 -29.00
C GLU A 412 -4.75 22.15 -29.02
N VAL A 413 -5.47 21.43 -28.15
CA VAL A 413 -5.45 19.96 -28.10
C VAL A 413 -5.94 19.36 -29.42
N ALA A 414 -6.99 19.93 -30.02
CA ALA A 414 -7.51 19.48 -31.32
C ALA A 414 -6.47 19.70 -32.44
N ALA A 415 -5.82 20.86 -32.48
CA ALA A 415 -4.78 21.15 -33.45
C ALA A 415 -3.58 20.21 -33.31
N VAL A 416 -3.15 19.94 -32.06
CA VAL A 416 -2.09 18.97 -31.78
C VAL A 416 -2.48 17.57 -32.23
N ALA A 417 -3.69 17.11 -31.89
CA ALA A 417 -4.20 15.79 -32.28
C ALA A 417 -4.27 15.64 -33.81
N ALA A 418 -4.83 16.64 -34.51
CA ALA A 418 -4.89 16.65 -35.98
C ALA A 418 -3.48 16.59 -36.59
N GLY A 419 -2.53 17.39 -36.10
CA GLY A 419 -1.13 17.34 -36.56
C GLY A 419 -0.40 16.03 -36.21
N ARG A 420 -0.92 15.20 -35.30
CA ARG A 420 -0.41 13.85 -35.01
C ARG A 420 -1.03 12.75 -35.88
N LEU A 421 -2.02 13.05 -36.72
CA LEU A 421 -2.49 12.13 -37.76
C LEU A 421 -1.42 11.88 -38.84
N GLU A 422 -0.48 12.80 -39.01
CA GLU A 422 0.65 12.70 -39.94
C GLU A 422 1.91 12.13 -39.27
N ASP A 423 1.79 11.63 -38.04
CA ASP A 423 2.94 11.07 -37.34
C ASP A 423 3.55 9.89 -38.10
N LYS A 424 4.88 9.77 -38.10
CA LYS A 424 5.59 8.64 -38.71
C LYS A 424 5.11 7.29 -38.13
N SER A 425 4.84 7.26 -36.82
CA SER A 425 4.48 6.04 -36.11
C SER A 425 2.98 5.77 -36.15
N ALA A 426 2.60 4.58 -36.58
CA ALA A 426 1.19 4.16 -36.68
C ALA A 426 0.45 4.18 -35.33
N ILE A 427 1.14 3.85 -34.23
CA ILE A 427 0.52 3.87 -32.89
C ILE A 427 0.14 5.29 -32.45
N VAL A 428 0.93 6.30 -32.86
CA VAL A 428 0.63 7.70 -32.57
C VAL A 428 -0.55 8.17 -33.41
N ARG A 429 -0.57 7.84 -34.71
CA ARG A 429 -1.73 8.14 -35.58
C ARG A 429 -3.02 7.53 -35.05
N LYS A 430 -2.98 6.29 -34.57
CA LYS A 430 -4.14 5.61 -33.95
C LYS A 430 -4.61 6.35 -32.70
N SER A 431 -3.70 6.72 -31.79
CA SER A 431 -4.06 7.47 -30.57
C SER A 431 -4.56 8.88 -30.88
N ALA A 432 -4.02 9.55 -31.90
CA ALA A 432 -4.46 10.86 -32.36
C ALA A 432 -5.90 10.82 -32.89
N LEU A 433 -6.20 9.84 -33.74
CA LEU A 433 -7.56 9.61 -34.23
C LEU A 433 -8.53 9.34 -33.08
N ASN A 434 -8.14 8.49 -32.11
CA ASN A 434 -8.97 8.23 -30.93
C ASN A 434 -9.22 9.49 -30.09
N LEU A 435 -8.20 10.32 -29.89
CA LEU A 435 -8.36 11.60 -29.18
C LEU A 435 -9.36 12.51 -29.89
N LEU A 436 -9.27 12.66 -31.22
CA LEU A 436 -10.25 13.46 -31.98
C LEU A 436 -11.68 12.90 -31.85
N ILE A 437 -11.84 11.58 -31.83
CA ILE A 437 -13.15 10.94 -31.59
C ILE A 437 -13.66 11.29 -30.18
N MET A 438 -12.84 11.12 -29.13
CA MET A 438 -13.22 11.48 -27.76
C MET A 438 -13.55 12.96 -27.62
N MET A 439 -12.80 13.83 -28.28
CA MET A 439 -13.08 15.27 -28.29
C MET A 439 -14.44 15.56 -28.91
N LEU A 440 -14.78 14.97 -30.06
CA LEU A 440 -16.11 15.16 -30.67
C LEU A 440 -17.24 14.65 -29.76
N GLN A 441 -17.05 13.48 -29.13
CA GLN A 441 -18.06 12.86 -28.26
C GLN A 441 -18.28 13.62 -26.94
N HIS A 442 -17.22 14.17 -26.35
CA HIS A 442 -17.25 14.83 -25.04
C HIS A 442 -17.09 16.37 -25.14
N ASN A 443 -17.35 16.95 -26.31
CA ASN A 443 -17.16 18.38 -26.54
C ASN A 443 -18.09 19.25 -25.65
N PRO A 444 -17.62 20.41 -25.15
CA PRO A 444 -18.42 21.30 -24.31
C PRO A 444 -19.28 22.28 -25.11
N PHE A 445 -19.19 22.30 -26.45
CA PHE A 445 -19.78 23.34 -27.29
C PHE A 445 -21.21 23.01 -27.71
N GLY A 446 -21.52 21.72 -27.88
CA GLY A 446 -22.88 21.26 -28.14
C GLY A 446 -22.96 19.95 -28.92
N PRO A 447 -24.18 19.40 -29.07
CA PRO A 447 -24.41 18.13 -29.77
C PRO A 447 -24.20 18.24 -31.29
N GLN A 448 -24.18 19.45 -31.84
CA GLN A 448 -23.95 19.70 -33.27
C GLN A 448 -22.90 20.78 -33.46
N LEU A 449 -21.85 20.47 -34.21
CA LEU A 449 -20.73 21.38 -34.48
C LEU A 449 -20.83 22.00 -35.89
N ARG A 450 -22.01 22.54 -36.24
CA ARG A 450 -22.25 23.14 -37.56
C ARG A 450 -21.65 24.54 -37.63
N ILE A 451 -20.66 24.73 -38.49
CA ILE A 451 -19.92 26.00 -38.66
C ILE A 451 -20.86 27.20 -38.82
N ALA A 452 -21.84 27.12 -39.73
CA ALA A 452 -22.79 28.20 -40.01
C ALA A 452 -23.57 28.68 -38.77
N SER A 453 -23.89 27.78 -37.83
CA SER A 453 -24.60 28.14 -36.59
C SER A 453 -23.70 28.94 -35.64
N PHE A 454 -22.42 28.58 -35.55
CA PHE A 454 -21.45 29.34 -34.75
C PHE A 454 -21.10 30.68 -35.40
N GLU A 455 -20.97 30.75 -36.72
CA GLU A 455 -20.73 32.00 -37.46
C GLU A 455 -21.87 33.00 -37.30
N ALA A 456 -23.13 32.54 -37.46
CA ALA A 456 -24.30 33.39 -37.25
C ALA A 456 -24.38 33.94 -35.82
N THR A 457 -24.07 33.09 -34.84
CA THR A 457 -24.04 33.48 -33.41
C THR A 457 -22.92 34.48 -33.14
N LEU A 458 -21.72 34.26 -33.70
CA LEU A 458 -20.59 35.16 -33.58
C LEU A 458 -20.93 36.54 -34.15
N GLU A 459 -21.53 36.61 -35.33
CA GLU A 459 -21.93 37.87 -35.96
C GLU A 459 -22.97 38.62 -35.12
N GLN A 460 -23.94 37.91 -34.57
CA GLN A 460 -24.92 38.48 -33.65
C GLN A 460 -24.27 39.11 -32.42
N TYR A 461 -23.31 38.41 -31.79
CA TYR A 461 -22.62 38.92 -30.60
C TYR A 461 -21.62 40.05 -30.92
N LYS A 462 -20.97 40.03 -32.09
CA LYS A 462 -20.15 41.15 -32.57
C LYS A 462 -20.99 42.42 -32.72
N LYS A 463 -22.17 42.32 -33.35
CA LYS A 463 -23.08 43.46 -33.47
C LYS A 463 -23.49 44.01 -32.11
N LYS A 464 -23.89 43.14 -31.17
CA LYS A 464 -24.23 43.53 -29.80
C LYS A 464 -23.07 44.20 -29.07
N LEU A 465 -21.84 43.74 -29.30
CA LEU A 465 -20.66 44.35 -28.69
C LEU A 465 -20.44 45.76 -29.23
N ASN A 466 -20.53 45.95 -30.55
CA ASN A 466 -20.42 47.27 -31.18
C ASN A 466 -21.50 48.23 -30.69
N ASP A 467 -22.74 47.76 -30.52
CA ASP A 467 -23.86 48.58 -30.01
C ASP A 467 -23.67 49.01 -28.53
N LEU A 468 -22.74 48.37 -27.80
CA LEU A 468 -22.43 48.64 -26.39
C LEU A 468 -21.10 49.39 -26.19
N GLU A 469 -20.29 49.56 -27.23
CA GLU A 469 -19.10 50.40 -27.16
C GLU A 469 -19.55 51.86 -26.98
N PRO A 470 -19.05 52.58 -25.95
CA PRO A 470 -19.42 53.98 -25.78
C PRO A 470 -18.95 54.78 -27.00
N ASP A 471 -19.83 55.63 -27.54
CA ASP A 471 -19.45 56.61 -28.56
C ASP A 471 -18.20 57.35 -28.08
N ALA A 472 -17.09 57.21 -28.82
CA ALA A 472 -15.88 57.98 -28.56
C ALA A 472 -16.29 59.46 -28.41
N PRO A 473 -15.79 60.20 -27.39
CA PRO A 473 -16.17 61.59 -27.22
C PRO A 473 -15.85 62.31 -28.51
N SER A 474 -16.88 62.77 -29.20
CA SER A 474 -16.74 63.64 -30.35
C SER A 474 -15.92 64.83 -29.90
N GLU A 475 -14.78 65.06 -30.55
CA GLU A 475 -14.05 66.31 -30.44
C GLU A 475 -15.04 67.44 -30.74
N SER A 476 -15.54 68.06 -29.68
CA SER A 476 -16.30 69.28 -29.79
C SER A 476 -15.33 70.34 -30.30
N VAL A 477 -15.54 70.68 -31.57
CA VAL A 477 -14.92 71.80 -32.26
C VAL A 477 -15.09 73.06 -31.40
N LEU A 478 -14.04 73.43 -30.67
CA LEU A 478 -13.87 74.78 -30.13
C LEU A 478 -13.27 75.64 -31.24
N ASP A 479 -14.11 76.00 -32.21
CA ASP A 479 -13.83 77.13 -33.09
C ASP A 479 -14.42 78.39 -32.45
N GLY A 480 -13.53 79.36 -32.22
CA GLY A 480 -13.88 80.78 -32.27
C GLY A 480 -13.81 81.54 -30.95
N LEU A 481 -12.67 82.18 -30.70
CA LEU A 481 -12.67 83.59 -30.29
C LEU A 481 -11.57 84.37 -31.04
N PRO A 482 -11.84 85.62 -31.46
CA PRO A 482 -11.07 86.36 -32.45
C PRO A 482 -9.88 87.16 -31.88
N VAL A 483 -8.97 87.44 -32.81
CA VAL A 483 -7.73 88.27 -32.81
C VAL A 483 -7.51 89.22 -31.64
#